data_AF-A0A6A6HWQ6-F1
#
_entry.id   AF-A0A6A6HWQ6-F1
#
_cell.length_a   1.000
_cell.length_b   1.000
_cell.length_c   1.000
_cell.angle_alpha   90.00
_cell.angle_beta   90.00
_cell.angle_gamma   90.00
#
_symmetry.space_group_name_H-M   'P 1'
#
loop_
_entity.id
_entity.type
_entity.pdbx_description
1 polymer ?
#
loop_
_entity_poly.entity_id
_entity_poly.type
_entity_poly.pdbx_seq_one_letter_code
_entity_poly.pdbx_strand_id
1 'polypeptide(L)'
;MTEQTLNIPQLIVFIIITFLAARWYFSKPTGSGTRPAGQNRAAPRVNPAQIDQVAQMFPQLDRRTIAWDLQRNGGNVTATTEKVLSGRALENPPASFNPPLPRSNTPSRTATPSAKPSQPDLITRYNLSSKVGKSTEPASEEPPKPKAWSQDRNERQANLQRRREEMILAARRKLEEKERAKASKAVS
;
A
#
# COMPACT_ATOMS: atom_id res chain seq x y z
N MET A 1 20.44 51.16 -37.22
CA MET A 1 19.49 51.03 -36.09
C MET A 1 18.49 49.97 -36.48
N THR A 2 18.55 48.79 -35.87
CA THR A 2 17.63 47.69 -36.18
C THR A 2 16.47 47.75 -35.21
N GLU A 3 15.39 48.41 -35.63
CA GLU A 3 14.11 48.42 -34.92
C GLU A 3 13.52 47.00 -34.96
N GLN A 4 13.78 46.24 -33.90
CA GLN A 4 13.34 44.87 -33.76
C GLN A 4 11.86 44.90 -33.32
N THR A 5 10.96 44.85 -34.30
CA THR A 5 9.51 44.76 -34.07
C THR A 5 9.19 43.41 -33.42
N LEU A 6 9.24 43.38 -32.09
CA LEU A 6 8.96 42.18 -31.31
C LEU A 6 7.45 41.89 -31.38
N ASN A 7 7.07 41.00 -32.29
CA ASN A 7 5.67 40.63 -32.48
C ASN A 7 5.14 39.94 -31.21
N ILE A 8 4.14 40.55 -30.56
CA ILE A 8 3.42 40.01 -29.41
C ILE A 8 3.07 38.51 -29.57
N PRO A 9 2.55 38.01 -30.72
CA PRO A 9 2.26 36.58 -30.88
C PRO A 9 3.51 35.68 -30.80
N GLN A 10 4.67 36.15 -31.28
CA GLN A 10 5.92 35.39 -31.23
C GLN A 10 6.45 35.30 -29.79
N LEU A 11 6.25 36.36 -29.00
CA LEU A 11 6.54 36.38 -27.56
C LEU A 11 5.72 35.33 -26.79
N ILE A 12 4.43 35.21 -27.10
CA ILE A 12 3.54 34.22 -26.48
C ILE A 12 3.99 32.79 -26.79
N VAL A 13 4.31 32.48 -28.05
CA VAL A 13 4.80 31.15 -28.46
C VAL A 13 6.11 30.82 -27.75
N PHE A 14 7.03 31.78 -27.64
CA PHE A 14 8.29 31.59 -26.94
C PHE A 14 8.09 31.32 -25.44
N ILE A 15 7.13 32.01 -24.79
CA ILE A 15 6.76 31.78 -23.39
C ILE A 15 6.17 30.38 -23.20
N ILE A 16 5.31 29.91 -24.11
CA ILE A 16 4.72 28.56 -24.01
C ILE A 16 5.78 27.48 -24.17
N ILE A 17 6.69 27.62 -25.15
CA ILE A 17 7.77 26.65 -25.38
C ILE A 17 8.74 26.64 -24.21
N THR A 18 9.15 27.81 -23.70
CA THR A 18 10.03 27.90 -22.52
C THR A 18 9.34 27.35 -21.27
N PHE A 19 8.04 27.61 -21.08
CA PHE A 19 7.26 27.02 -19.99
C PHE A 19 7.15 25.50 -20.11
N LEU A 20 6.88 24.94 -21.30
CA LEU A 20 6.84 23.49 -21.51
C LEU A 20 8.22 22.85 -21.32
N ALA A 21 9.29 23.49 -21.80
CA ALA A 21 10.65 23.03 -21.60
C ALA A 21 11.06 23.06 -20.12
N ALA A 22 10.74 24.15 -19.42
CA ALA A 22 10.93 24.28 -17.97
C ALA A 22 10.09 23.22 -17.24
N ARG A 23 8.80 23.13 -17.53
CA ARG A 23 7.89 22.11 -16.98
C ARG A 23 8.45 20.71 -17.19
N TRP A 24 8.95 20.38 -18.37
CA TRP A 24 9.54 19.06 -18.67
C TRP A 24 10.86 18.84 -17.94
N TYR A 25 11.73 19.85 -17.90
CA TYR A 25 13.02 19.82 -17.23
C TYR A 25 12.87 19.70 -15.69
N PHE A 26 11.93 20.44 -15.10
CA PHE A 26 11.58 20.40 -13.69
C PHE A 26 10.62 19.26 -13.32
N SER A 27 9.97 18.60 -14.29
CA SER A 27 9.19 17.36 -14.09
C SER A 27 10.06 16.10 -14.19
N LYS A 28 11.38 16.23 -14.40
CA LYS A 28 12.30 15.15 -14.03
C LYS A 28 12.18 14.95 -12.52
N PRO A 29 11.88 13.75 -12.03
CA PRO A 29 11.57 13.54 -10.62
C PRO A 29 12.82 13.84 -9.79
N THR A 30 12.88 15.05 -9.23
CA THR A 30 13.68 15.31 -8.04
C THR A 30 12.98 14.52 -6.93
N GLY A 31 13.58 13.36 -6.61
CA GLY A 31 13.07 12.46 -5.59
C GLY A 31 13.01 13.17 -4.24
N SER A 32 11.84 13.70 -3.90
CA SER A 32 11.45 14.08 -2.55
C SER A 32 10.12 13.41 -2.25
N GLY A 33 10.25 12.18 -1.79
CA GLY A 33 9.15 11.31 -1.42
C GLY A 33 9.77 9.97 -1.10
N THR A 34 9.99 9.73 0.18
CA THR A 34 10.59 8.53 0.79
C THR A 34 10.08 7.24 0.17
N ARG A 35 10.69 6.85 -0.94
CA ARG A 35 10.71 5.52 -1.51
C ARG A 35 12.19 5.19 -1.61
N PRO A 36 12.72 4.22 -0.87
CA PRO A 36 14.11 3.85 -1.00
C PRO A 36 14.33 3.27 -2.40
N ALA A 37 14.75 4.13 -3.34
CA ALA A 37 15.34 3.76 -4.60
C ALA A 37 16.79 3.38 -4.30
N GLY A 38 16.95 2.12 -3.89
CA GLY A 38 18.23 1.57 -3.47
C GLY A 38 18.04 0.11 -3.07
N GLN A 39 17.45 -0.71 -3.94
CA GLN A 39 17.56 -2.16 -3.76
C GLN A 39 17.28 -2.92 -5.05
N ASN A 40 18.32 -3.12 -5.86
CA ASN A 40 18.40 -4.16 -6.88
C ASN A 40 17.30 -4.16 -7.96
N ARG A 41 17.57 -4.83 -9.07
CA ARG A 41 16.52 -5.40 -9.92
C ARG A 41 15.82 -6.53 -9.15
N ALA A 42 15.16 -6.21 -8.04
CA ALA A 42 14.31 -7.16 -7.34
C ALA A 42 13.18 -7.49 -8.32
N ALA A 43 13.25 -8.69 -8.90
CA ALA A 43 12.21 -9.19 -9.78
C ALA A 43 10.83 -8.89 -9.16
N PRO A 44 9.86 -8.45 -9.96
CA PRO A 44 8.53 -8.10 -9.48
C PRO A 44 8.05 -9.23 -8.57
N ARG A 45 7.80 -8.90 -7.31
CA ARG A 45 7.44 -9.90 -6.30
C ARG A 45 6.13 -10.52 -6.72
N VAL A 46 6.19 -11.76 -7.19
CA VAL A 46 5.01 -12.54 -7.56
C VAL A 46 4.14 -12.71 -6.32
N ASN A 47 2.88 -12.29 -6.42
CA ASN A 47 1.94 -12.42 -5.32
C ASN A 47 1.41 -13.87 -5.28
N PRO A 48 1.47 -14.57 -4.15
CA PRO A 48 0.94 -15.94 -4.05
C PRO A 48 -0.52 -16.06 -4.48
N ALA A 49 -1.35 -15.03 -4.23
CA ALA A 49 -2.76 -15.04 -4.64
C ALA A 49 -2.96 -15.12 -6.17
N GLN A 50 -2.02 -14.55 -6.94
CA GLN A 50 -2.06 -14.63 -8.42
C GLN A 50 -1.74 -16.03 -8.91
N ILE A 51 -0.78 -16.70 -8.25
CA ILE A 51 -0.45 -18.11 -8.54
C ILE A 51 -1.66 -18.99 -8.24
N ASP A 52 -2.32 -18.77 -7.09
CA ASP A 52 -3.51 -19.52 -6.69
C ASP A 52 -4.65 -19.37 -7.71
N GLN A 53 -4.90 -18.15 -8.18
CA GLN A 53 -5.93 -17.89 -9.20
C GLN A 53 -5.67 -18.69 -10.49
N VAL A 54 -4.44 -18.66 -11.00
CA VAL A 54 -4.08 -19.41 -12.23
C VAL A 54 -4.13 -20.92 -11.99
N ALA A 55 -3.64 -21.38 -10.83
CA ALA A 55 -3.68 -22.79 -10.47
C ALA A 55 -5.11 -23.34 -10.34
N GLN A 56 -6.07 -22.50 -9.95
CA GLN A 56 -7.48 -22.88 -9.86
C GLN A 56 -8.15 -23.00 -11.24
N MET A 57 -7.71 -22.20 -12.23
CA MET A 57 -8.20 -22.31 -13.62
C MET A 57 -7.52 -23.46 -14.38
N PHE A 58 -6.24 -23.73 -14.09
CA PHE A 58 -5.43 -24.73 -14.78
C PHE A 58 -4.78 -25.69 -13.76
N PRO A 59 -5.54 -26.63 -13.17
CA PRO A 59 -5.02 -27.55 -12.15
C PRO A 59 -3.93 -28.50 -12.67
N GLN A 60 -3.84 -28.69 -13.99
CA GLN A 60 -2.79 -29.47 -14.64
C GLN A 60 -1.43 -28.76 -14.69
N LEU A 61 -1.38 -27.44 -14.46
CA LEU A 61 -0.13 -26.68 -14.48
C LEU A 61 0.51 -26.64 -13.09
N ASP A 62 1.80 -26.92 -13.05
CA ASP A 62 2.55 -26.84 -11.81
C ASP A 62 2.67 -25.38 -11.35
N ARG A 63 2.42 -25.13 -10.06
CA ARG A 63 2.47 -23.82 -9.42
C ARG A 63 3.83 -23.15 -9.59
N ARG A 64 4.91 -23.94 -9.68
CA ARG A 64 6.26 -23.43 -9.94
C ARG A 64 6.39 -22.83 -11.33
N THR A 65 5.82 -23.46 -12.35
CA THR A 65 5.84 -22.98 -13.74
C THR A 65 5.03 -21.69 -13.89
N ILE A 66 3.88 -21.62 -13.21
CA ILE A 66 3.02 -20.43 -13.13
C ILE A 66 3.78 -19.27 -12.47
N ALA A 67 4.41 -19.52 -11.31
CA ALA A 67 5.18 -18.51 -10.61
C ALA A 67 6.35 -17.96 -11.46
N TRP A 68 6.99 -18.83 -12.24
CA TRP A 68 8.08 -18.46 -13.15
C TRP A 68 7.62 -17.61 -14.33
N ASP A 69 6.47 -17.95 -14.94
CA ASP A 69 5.88 -17.15 -16.00
C ASP A 69 5.42 -15.79 -15.47
N LEU A 70 4.75 -15.77 -14.30
CA LEU A 70 4.34 -14.54 -13.62
C LEU A 70 5.52 -13.64 -13.25
N GLN A 71 6.65 -14.22 -12.83
CA GLN A 71 7.84 -13.43 -12.53
C GLN A 71 8.37 -12.70 -13.77
N ARG A 72 8.34 -13.36 -14.93
CA ARG A 72 8.85 -12.80 -16.20
C ARG A 72 7.87 -11.84 -16.85
N ASN A 73 6.57 -12.05 -16.66
CA ASN A 73 5.53 -11.19 -17.23
C ASN A 73 5.15 -9.99 -16.34
N GLY A 74 5.82 -9.82 -15.19
CA GLY A 74 5.57 -8.71 -14.28
C GLY A 74 4.41 -8.89 -13.30
N GLY A 75 3.93 -10.12 -13.10
CA GLY A 75 2.79 -10.45 -12.23
C GLY A 75 1.44 -10.24 -12.92
N ASN A 76 1.39 -10.35 -14.26
CA ASN A 76 0.19 -10.24 -15.05
C ASN A 76 -0.47 -11.62 -15.23
N VAL A 77 -1.53 -11.87 -14.47
CA VAL A 77 -2.31 -13.11 -14.52
C VAL A 77 -2.97 -13.31 -15.88
N THR A 78 -3.58 -12.26 -16.44
CA THR A 78 -4.28 -12.33 -17.73
C THR A 78 -3.33 -12.75 -18.85
N ALA A 79 -2.12 -12.18 -18.88
CA ALA A 79 -1.12 -12.57 -19.89
C ALA A 79 -0.72 -14.05 -19.79
N THR A 80 -0.59 -14.61 -18.58
CA THR A 80 -0.35 -16.05 -18.39
C THR A 80 -1.56 -16.86 -18.85
N THR A 81 -2.78 -16.46 -18.48
CA THR A 81 -4.01 -17.15 -18.88
C THR A 81 -4.18 -17.21 -20.40
N GLU A 82 -4.06 -16.07 -21.08
CA GLU A 82 -4.15 -15.99 -22.55
C GLU A 82 -3.09 -16.86 -23.25
N LYS A 83 -1.87 -16.88 -22.70
CA LYS A 83 -0.79 -17.73 -23.22
C LYS A 83 -1.09 -19.22 -23.08
N VAL A 84 -1.67 -19.63 -21.96
CA VAL A 84 -2.09 -21.02 -21.74
C VAL A 84 -3.27 -21.38 -22.65
N LEU A 85 -4.25 -20.50 -22.80
CA LEU A 85 -5.42 -20.70 -23.66
C LEU A 85 -5.05 -20.76 -25.15
N SER A 86 -4.03 -20.02 -25.59
CA SER A 86 -3.49 -20.10 -26.95
C SER A 86 -2.68 -21.37 -27.22
N GLY A 87 -2.68 -22.34 -26.29
CA GLY A 87 -2.00 -23.63 -26.44
C GLY A 87 -0.49 -23.56 -26.23
N ARG A 88 0.04 -22.41 -25.80
CA ARG A 88 1.47 -22.25 -25.54
C ARG A 88 1.80 -22.72 -24.12
N ALA A 89 2.56 -23.81 -24.02
CA ALA A 89 3.03 -24.32 -22.74
C ALA A 89 3.85 -23.27 -21.98
N LEU A 90 3.75 -23.29 -20.65
CA LEU A 90 4.60 -22.48 -19.78
C LEU A 90 6.03 -23.03 -19.80
N GLU A 91 7.01 -22.13 -19.76
CA GLU A 91 8.42 -22.53 -19.74
C GLU A 91 8.75 -23.25 -18.44
N ASN A 92 9.59 -24.27 -18.52
CA ASN A 92 10.05 -24.97 -17.33
C ASN A 92 11.04 -24.08 -16.54
N PRO A 93 10.80 -23.78 -15.26
CA PRO A 93 11.71 -22.97 -14.47
C PRO A 93 13.07 -23.64 -14.26
N PRO A 94 14.17 -22.87 -14.19
CA PRO A 94 15.47 -23.40 -13.82
C PRO A 94 15.43 -23.98 -12.39
N ALA A 95 16.26 -24.99 -12.11
CA ALA A 95 16.29 -25.66 -10.81
C ALA A 95 16.54 -24.71 -9.63
N SER A 96 17.27 -23.61 -9.86
CA SER A 96 17.54 -22.55 -8.89
C SER A 96 16.33 -21.67 -8.53
N PHE A 97 15.25 -21.72 -9.31
CA PHE A 97 14.07 -20.92 -9.03
C PHE A 97 13.25 -21.52 -7.88
N ASN A 98 13.17 -20.77 -6.78
CA ASN A 98 12.36 -21.11 -5.62
C ASN A 98 11.12 -20.19 -5.55
N PRO A 99 9.91 -20.70 -5.82
CA PRO A 99 8.70 -19.88 -5.79
C PRO A 99 8.37 -19.43 -4.35
N PRO A 100 7.67 -18.29 -4.17
CA PRO A 100 7.23 -17.86 -2.85
C PRO A 100 6.26 -18.91 -2.28
N LEU A 101 6.63 -19.49 -1.14
CA LEU A 101 5.82 -20.51 -0.47
C LEU A 101 4.41 -19.96 -0.18
N PRO A 102 3.36 -20.77 -0.41
CA PRO A 102 2.01 -20.40 -0.03
C PRO A 102 1.99 -20.16 1.47
N ARG A 103 1.55 -18.97 1.89
CA ARG A 103 1.36 -18.69 3.31
C ARG A 103 0.18 -19.55 3.76
N SER A 104 0.47 -20.68 4.39
CA SER A 104 -0.50 -21.36 5.23
C SER A 104 -1.06 -20.31 6.20
N ASN A 105 -2.38 -20.15 6.20
CA ASN A 105 -3.12 -19.35 7.17
C ASN A 105 -2.92 -19.98 8.56
N THR A 106 -1.72 -19.83 9.12
CA THR A 106 -1.48 -20.13 10.52
C THR A 106 -2.15 -19.01 11.31
N PRO A 107 -2.99 -19.32 12.32
CA PRO A 107 -3.50 -18.30 13.21
C PRO A 107 -2.28 -17.57 13.77
N SER A 108 -2.29 -16.24 13.61
CA SER A 108 -1.22 -15.35 14.04
C SER A 108 -0.75 -15.73 15.44
N ARG A 109 0.43 -16.36 15.53
CA ARG A 109 1.16 -16.44 16.79
C ARG A 109 1.35 -15.00 17.25
N THR A 110 0.82 -14.69 18.43
CA THR A 110 1.05 -13.43 19.12
C THR A 110 2.55 -13.18 19.12
N ALA A 111 3.00 -12.18 18.35
CA ALA A 111 4.40 -11.80 18.34
C ALA A 111 4.78 -11.43 19.77
N THR A 112 5.74 -12.15 20.35
CA THR A 112 6.45 -11.70 21.54
C THR A 112 6.97 -10.29 21.23
N PRO A 113 6.61 -9.26 22.01
CA PRO A 113 7.04 -7.91 21.72
C PRO A 113 8.56 -7.83 21.88
N SER A 114 9.28 -7.81 20.76
CA SER A 114 10.63 -7.29 20.72
C SER A 114 10.56 -5.85 21.26
N ALA A 115 11.36 -5.53 22.28
CA ALA A 115 11.42 -4.21 22.89
C ALA A 115 11.63 -3.15 21.78
N LYS A 116 10.55 -2.43 21.45
CA LYS A 116 10.59 -1.37 20.44
C LYS A 116 11.33 -0.18 21.06
N PRO A 117 12.19 0.53 20.31
CA PRO A 117 12.65 1.85 20.76
C PRO A 117 11.43 2.73 21.05
N SER A 118 11.55 3.62 22.04
CA SER A 118 10.49 4.57 22.44
C SER A 118 10.05 5.39 21.23
N GLN A 119 9.02 4.92 20.54
CA GLN A 119 8.38 5.64 19.45
C GLN A 119 7.38 6.60 20.09
N PRO A 120 7.27 7.85 19.61
CA PRO A 120 6.29 8.78 20.13
C PRO A 120 4.87 8.21 19.97
N ASP A 121 4.04 8.42 20.99
CA ASP A 121 2.69 7.89 21.07
C ASP A 121 1.88 8.22 19.81
N LEU A 122 1.04 7.28 19.39
CA LEU A 122 0.20 7.44 18.20
C LEU A 122 -0.74 8.64 18.33
N ILE A 123 -1.17 8.96 19.55
CA ILE A 123 -2.00 10.15 19.85
C ILE A 123 -1.26 11.42 19.44
N THR A 124 0.02 11.53 19.84
CA THR A 124 0.87 12.68 19.54
C THR A 124 1.19 12.76 18.05
N ARG A 125 1.50 11.62 17.41
CA ARG A 125 1.81 11.56 15.98
C ARG A 125 0.64 11.98 15.08
N TYR A 126 -0.59 11.74 15.53
CA TYR A 126 -1.82 12.08 14.80
C TYR A 126 -2.53 13.31 15.38
N ASN A 127 -1.92 14.05 16.31
CA ASN A 127 -2.51 15.22 16.96
C ASN A 127 -3.92 14.96 17.55
N LEU A 128 -4.15 13.75 18.10
CA LEU A 128 -5.45 13.32 18.62
C LEU A 128 -5.75 13.75 20.06
N SER A 129 -4.86 14.51 20.70
CA SER A 129 -4.92 14.87 22.12
C SER A 129 -6.24 15.55 22.53
N SER A 130 -6.80 16.40 21.66
CA SER A 130 -8.08 17.10 21.91
C SER A 130 -9.30 16.19 21.87
N LYS A 131 -9.21 15.02 21.22
CA LYS A 131 -10.30 14.05 21.13
C LYS A 131 -10.36 13.11 22.33
N VAL A 132 -9.21 12.84 22.95
CA VAL A 132 -9.09 11.96 24.13
C VAL A 132 -9.83 12.56 25.34
N GLY A 133 -9.77 13.88 25.54
CA GLY A 133 -10.47 14.53 26.66
C GLY A 133 -11.99 14.63 26.51
N LYS A 134 -12.53 14.42 25.31
CA LYS A 134 -13.96 14.55 25.00
C LYS A 134 -14.69 13.19 24.91
N SER A 135 -13.95 12.07 24.98
CA SER A 135 -14.46 10.71 24.74
C SER A 135 -14.81 9.91 26.01
N THR A 136 -15.14 10.59 27.11
CA THR A 136 -15.64 9.94 28.34
C THR A 136 -17.12 9.53 28.24
N GLU A 137 -17.85 9.97 27.22
CA GLU A 137 -19.22 9.50 26.98
C GLU A 137 -19.23 8.21 26.14
N PRO A 138 -20.05 7.21 26.51
CA PRO A 138 -20.15 5.95 25.80
C PRO A 138 -20.77 6.19 24.41
N ALA A 139 -19.93 6.29 23.39
CA ALA A 139 -20.36 6.24 22.00
C ALA A 139 -21.09 4.92 21.75
N SER A 140 -22.36 5.06 21.40
CA SER A 140 -23.33 4.01 21.09
C SER A 140 -22.77 2.96 20.13
N GLU A 141 -22.89 1.70 20.55
CA GLU A 141 -22.63 0.51 19.76
C GLU A 141 -23.71 0.36 18.66
N GLU A 142 -23.50 0.99 17.51
CA GLU A 142 -24.01 0.42 16.26
C GLU A 142 -22.84 -0.07 15.42
N PRO A 143 -22.81 -1.36 15.01
CA PRO A 143 -21.76 -1.86 14.12
C PRO A 143 -21.84 -1.08 12.80
N PRO A 144 -20.81 -0.32 12.42
CA PRO A 144 -20.86 0.47 11.20
C PRO A 144 -20.97 -0.52 10.02
N LYS A 145 -22.08 -0.45 9.29
CA LYS A 145 -22.27 -1.16 8.01
C LYS A 145 -21.00 -0.99 7.18
N PRO A 146 -20.47 -2.05 6.54
CA PRO A 146 -19.20 -2.00 5.82
C PRO A 146 -19.29 -0.95 4.73
N LYS A 147 -18.78 0.25 5.00
CA LYS A 147 -18.88 1.38 4.09
C LYS A 147 -18.02 1.06 2.88
N ALA A 148 -18.68 0.89 1.74
CA ALA A 148 -18.05 0.64 0.46
C ALA A 148 -16.99 1.72 0.22
N TRP A 149 -15.85 1.28 -0.29
CA TRP A 149 -14.71 2.14 -0.57
C TRP A 149 -15.11 3.21 -1.59
N SER A 150 -15.00 4.49 -1.24
CA SER A 150 -15.38 5.58 -2.15
C SER A 150 -14.56 5.52 -3.44
N GLN A 151 -15.22 5.80 -4.57
CA GLN A 151 -14.57 5.93 -5.88
C GLN A 151 -13.71 7.19 -5.96
N ASP A 152 -14.01 8.22 -5.15
CA ASP A 152 -13.21 9.43 -5.05
C ASP A 152 -11.95 9.20 -4.18
N ARG A 153 -10.81 9.71 -4.65
CA ARG A 153 -9.51 9.54 -3.97
C ARG A 153 -9.46 10.29 -2.64
N ASN A 154 -9.96 11.52 -2.60
CA ASN A 154 -9.90 12.39 -1.43
C ASN A 154 -10.84 11.86 -0.34
N GLU A 155 -12.06 11.48 -0.71
CA GLU A 155 -13.02 10.89 0.23
C GLU A 155 -12.51 9.57 0.82
N ARG A 156 -11.90 8.74 -0.01
CA ARG A 156 -11.27 7.49 0.44
C ARG A 156 -10.13 7.74 1.42
N GLN A 157 -9.27 8.71 1.14
CA GLN A 157 -8.19 9.08 2.06
C GLN A 157 -8.76 9.59 3.40
N ALA A 158 -9.76 10.46 3.36
CA ALA A 158 -10.42 10.96 4.57
C ALA A 158 -11.10 9.84 5.38
N ASN A 159 -11.79 8.90 4.71
CA ASN A 159 -12.42 7.75 5.37
C ASN A 159 -11.39 6.83 6.02
N LEU A 160 -10.25 6.58 5.37
CA LEU A 160 -9.17 5.76 5.95
C LEU A 160 -8.50 6.44 7.14
N GLN A 161 -8.32 7.76 7.09
CA GLN A 161 -7.82 8.54 8.22
C GLN A 161 -8.76 8.43 9.41
N ARG A 162 -10.06 8.66 9.22
CA ARG A 162 -11.09 8.51 10.28
C ARG A 162 -11.07 7.13 10.92
N ARG A 163 -11.09 6.05 10.12
CA ARG A 163 -11.02 4.68 10.63
C ARG A 163 -9.75 4.40 11.44
N ARG A 164 -8.62 5.00 11.03
CA ARG A 164 -7.35 4.88 11.74
C ARG A 164 -7.40 5.60 13.08
N GLU A 165 -7.94 6.81 13.12
CA GLU A 165 -8.09 7.61 14.33
C GLU A 165 -9.03 6.92 15.33
N GLU A 166 -10.18 6.42 14.87
CA GLU A 166 -11.13 5.64 15.68
C GLU A 166 -10.47 4.40 16.30
N MET A 167 -9.69 3.66 15.50
CA MET A 167 -8.97 2.48 15.96
C MET A 167 -7.93 2.83 17.04
N ILE A 168 -7.21 3.95 16.88
CA ILE A 168 -6.22 4.40 17.87
C ILE A 168 -6.92 4.74 19.20
N LEU A 169 -8.05 5.44 19.15
CA LEU A 169 -8.82 5.80 20.35
C LEU A 169 -9.41 4.55 21.03
N ALA A 170 -10.01 3.64 20.27
CA ALA A 170 -10.55 2.39 20.80
C ALA A 170 -9.46 1.50 21.42
N ALA A 171 -8.29 1.42 20.78
CA ALA A 171 -7.15 0.69 21.33
C ALA A 171 -6.66 1.30 22.65
N ARG A 172 -6.64 2.63 22.76
CA ARG A 172 -6.28 3.33 24.00
C ARG A 172 -7.27 3.01 25.12
N ARG A 173 -8.57 3.15 24.86
CA ARG A 173 -9.63 2.82 25.84
C ARG A 173 -9.51 1.37 26.33
N LYS A 174 -9.34 0.42 25.42
CA LYS A 174 -9.16 -1.01 25.76
C LYS A 174 -7.89 -1.27 26.58
N LEU A 175 -6.84 -0.47 26.38
CA LEU A 175 -5.61 -0.58 27.17
C LEU A 175 -5.83 -0.05 28.59
N GLU A 176 -6.48 1.11 28.74
CA GLU A 176 -6.81 1.71 30.03
C GLU A 176 -7.73 0.82 30.87
N GLU A 177 -8.75 0.20 30.27
CA GLU A 177 -9.63 -0.77 30.93
C GLU A 177 -8.85 -1.99 31.44
N LYS A 178 -7.90 -2.50 30.64
CA LYS A 178 -7.03 -3.61 31.03
C LYS A 178 -6.04 -3.25 32.13
N GLU A 179 -5.51 -2.03 32.12
CA GLU A 179 -4.63 -1.54 33.19
C GLU A 179 -5.40 -1.41 34.51
N ARG A 180 -6.61 -0.86 34.48
CA ARG A 180 -7.50 -0.80 35.66
C ARG A 180 -7.83 -2.20 36.20
N ALA A 181 -8.18 -3.15 35.31
CA ALA A 181 -8.48 -4.53 35.72
C ALA A 181 -7.26 -5.29 36.27
N LYS A 182 -6.05 -5.00 35.76
CA LYS A 182 -4.80 -5.55 36.32
C LYS A 182 -4.47 -4.93 37.67
N ALA A 183 -4.68 -3.63 37.84
CA ALA A 183 -4.46 -2.93 39.10
C ALA A 183 -5.41 -3.44 40.20
N SER A 184 -6.70 -3.65 39.90
CA SER A 184 -7.63 -4.21 40.88
C SER A 184 -7.31 -5.66 41.27
N LYS A 185 -6.85 -6.48 40.32
CA LYS A 185 -6.44 -7.87 40.57
C LYS A 185 -5.12 -7.99 41.35
N ALA A 186 -4.26 -6.97 41.33
CA ALA A 186 -3.01 -6.95 42.09
C ALA A 186 -3.19 -6.51 43.56
N VAL A 187 -4.37 -5.98 43.92
CA VAL A 187 -4.71 -5.47 45.26
C VAL A 187 -5.62 -6.43 46.04
N SER A 188 -6.12 -7.49 45.40
CA SER A 188 -6.79 -8.64 46.06
C SER A 188 -5.86 -9.83 46.16
#